data_AF-A0A9X9ZA81-F1
#
_entry.id   AF-A0A9X9ZA81-F1
#
_cell.length_a   1.000
_cell.length_b   1.000
_cell.length_c   1.000
_cell.angle_alpha   90.00
_cell.angle_beta   90.00
_cell.angle_gamma   90.00
#
_symmetry.space_group_name_H-M   'P 1'
#
loop_
_entity.id
_entity.type
_entity.pdbx_description
1 polymer ?
#
loop_
_entity_poly.entity_id
_entity_poly.type
_entity_poly.pdbx_seq_one_letter_code
_entity_poly.pdbx_strand_id
1 'polypeptide(L)'
;WAQALLPIWTYTQLTVSAPLFAALVAAYGIYAVTRYGIKKARTRNDSHQCANNRGWCRKSCFGHEYIDWYYTDVCGSFYCCRPRNL
;
A
#
# COMPACT_ATOMS: atom_id res chain seq x y z
N TRP A 1 -9.10 -14.71 7.49
CA TRP A 1 -8.25 -14.46 6.32
C TRP A 1 -6.95 -13.90 6.83
N ALA A 2 -5.89 -14.69 6.86
CA ALA A 2 -4.56 -14.20 7.17
C ALA A 2 -3.98 -13.64 5.88
N GLN A 3 -3.91 -12.31 5.74
CA GLN A 3 -3.11 -11.70 4.67
C GLN A 3 -1.67 -12.18 4.85
N ALA A 4 -1.16 -12.95 3.88
CA ALA A 4 0.24 -13.31 3.84
C ALA A 4 1.04 -12.02 3.66
N LEU A 5 1.68 -11.54 4.74
CA LEU A 5 2.55 -10.37 4.67
C LEU A 5 3.74 -10.73 3.79
N LEU A 6 3.94 -9.97 2.72
CA LEU A 6 5.13 -10.10 1.90
C LEU A 6 6.38 -9.80 2.77
N PRO A 7 7.56 -10.25 2.33
CA PRO A 7 8.82 -9.88 2.97
C PRO A 7 8.93 -8.36 3.10
N ILE A 8 9.40 -7.86 4.25
CA ILE A 8 9.44 -6.41 4.55
C ILE A 8 10.13 -5.54 3.46
N TRP A 9 11.08 -6.12 2.71
CA TRP A 9 11.80 -5.43 1.64
C TRP A 9 10.90 -5.04 0.45
N THR A 10 9.79 -5.73 0.21
CA THR A 10 8.85 -5.38 -0.86
C THR A 10 8.13 -4.05 -0.60
N TYR A 11 8.12 -3.61 0.66
CA TYR A 11 7.48 -2.37 1.10
C TYR A 11 8.45 -1.19 1.23
N THR A 12 9.70 -1.37 0.84
CA THR A 12 10.77 -0.36 0.95
C THR A 12 10.33 1.00 0.40
N GLN A 13 10.39 2.03 1.24
CA GLN A 13 9.98 3.40 0.94
C GLN A 13 8.52 3.59 0.49
N LEU A 14 7.68 2.57 0.62
CA LEU A 14 6.26 2.66 0.27
C LEU A 14 5.45 3.27 1.41
N THR A 15 4.35 3.92 1.03
CA THR A 15 3.28 4.24 1.96
C THR A 15 2.26 3.11 1.91
N VAL A 16 1.90 2.57 3.07
CA VAL A 16 0.97 1.44 3.21
C VAL A 16 -0.26 1.84 4.00
N SER A 17 -1.34 1.08 3.83
CA SER A 17 -2.57 1.25 4.62
C SER A 17 -2.31 1.15 6.12
N ALA A 18 -3.16 1.80 6.93
CA ALA A 18 -3.06 1.73 8.40
C ALA A 18 -3.12 0.29 8.95
N PRO A 19 -4.04 -0.59 8.50
CA PRO A 19 -4.05 -1.99 8.95
C PRO A 19 -2.80 -2.76 8.49
N LEU A 20 -2.30 -2.54 7.27
CA LEU A 20 -1.07 -3.20 6.81
C LEU A 20 0.15 -2.72 7.61
N PHE A 21 0.23 -1.42 7.91
CA PHE A 21 1.28 -0.88 8.76
C PHE A 21 1.28 -1.54 10.15
N ALA A 22 0.10 -1.68 10.77
CA ALA A 22 -0.02 -2.35 12.05
C ALA A 22 0.40 -3.83 11.97
N ALA A 23 0.02 -4.53 10.90
CA ALA A 23 0.42 -5.91 10.66
C ALA A 23 1.95 -6.05 10.46
N LEU A 24 2.57 -5.15 9.70
CA LEU A 24 4.04 -5.12 9.53
C LEU A 24 4.77 -4.82 10.83
N VAL A 25 4.26 -3.89 11.64
CA VAL A 25 4.82 -3.60 12.97
C VAL A 25 4.68 -4.80 13.91
N ALA A 26 3.55 -5.50 13.88
CA ALA A 26 3.33 -6.70 14.67
C ALA A 26 4.23 -7.88 14.25
N ALA A 27 4.50 -8.03 12.95
CA ALA A 27 5.30 -9.13 12.42
C ALA A 27 6.82 -8.89 12.47
N TYR A 28 7.28 -7.68 12.13
CA TYR A 28 8.70 -7.35 11.96
C TYR A 28 9.23 -6.33 12.98
N GLY A 29 8.36 -5.68 13.73
CA GLY A 29 8.71 -4.63 14.68
C GLY A 29 8.82 -3.24 14.04
N ILE A 30 8.50 -2.21 14.83
CA ILE A 30 8.50 -0.81 14.39
C ILE A 30 9.89 -0.36 13.90
N TYR A 31 10.97 -0.88 14.48
CA TYR A 31 12.34 -0.55 14.09
C TYR A 31 12.65 -0.97 12.65
N ALA A 32 12.26 -2.18 12.25
CA ALA A 32 12.46 -2.64 10.89
C ALA A 32 11.58 -1.82 9.92
N VAL A 33 10.32 -1.58 10.27
CA VAL A 33 9.37 -0.80 9.46
C VAL A 33 9.89 0.60 9.18
N THR A 34 10.41 1.31 10.20
CA THR A 34 10.97 2.65 10.02
C THR A 34 12.31 2.62 9.29
N ARG A 35 13.18 1.63 9.55
CA ARG A 35 14.46 1.44 8.84
C ARG A 35 14.28 1.25 7.33
N TYR A 36 13.23 0.54 6.93
CA TYR A 36 12.87 0.34 5.52
C TYR A 36 12.11 1.54 4.92
N GLY A 37 11.91 2.63 5.68
CA GLY A 37 11.25 3.84 5.20
C GLY A 37 9.75 3.66 4.93
N ILE A 38 9.13 2.61 5.49
CA ILE A 38 7.72 2.31 5.31
C ILE A 38 6.90 3.34 6.07
N LYS A 39 5.96 4.00 5.39
CA LYS A 39 5.12 5.05 5.96
C LYS A 39 3.68 4.58 6.08
N LYS A 40 3.00 5.04 7.13
CA LYS A 40 1.56 4.83 7.26
C LYS A 40 0.80 5.87 6.43
N ALA A 41 -0.23 5.43 5.70
CA ALA A 41 -1.19 6.32 5.08
C ALA A 41 -1.80 7.29 6.12
N ARG A 42 -1.90 8.57 5.75
CA ARG A 42 -2.38 9.63 6.63
C ARG A 42 -3.90 9.60 6.79
N THR A 43 -4.60 9.12 5.77
CA THR A 43 -6.05 9.09 5.69
C THR A 43 -6.61 7.92 6.51
N ARG A 44 -7.76 8.14 7.18
CA ARG A 44 -8.48 7.08 7.91
C ARG A 44 -8.97 5.95 7.00
N ASN A 45 -9.21 6.30 5.74
CA ASN A 45 -9.49 5.33 4.69
C ASN A 45 -8.15 4.89 4.10
N ASP A 46 -8.05 3.69 3.57
CA ASP A 46 -6.85 3.17 2.90
C ASP A 46 -6.49 3.92 1.59
N SER A 47 -6.99 5.14 1.42
CA SER A 47 -6.74 6.08 0.33
C SER A 47 -5.39 6.79 0.53
N HIS A 48 -4.41 6.39 -0.27
CA HIS A 48 -3.06 6.95 -0.30
C HIS A 48 -2.42 6.72 -1.67
N GLN A 49 -1.27 7.34 -1.89
CA GLN A 49 -0.47 7.14 -3.09
C GLN A 49 0.13 5.73 -3.12
N CYS A 50 0.04 5.06 -4.26
CA CYS A 50 0.65 3.76 -4.52
C CYS A 50 1.58 3.84 -5.75
N ALA A 51 2.37 2.79 -5.99
CA ALA A 51 3.28 2.67 -7.13
C ALA A 51 4.21 3.88 -7.33
N ASN A 52 4.89 4.34 -6.26
CA ASN A 52 5.79 5.52 -6.29
C ASN A 52 5.11 6.80 -6.79
N ASN A 53 3.92 7.10 -6.25
CA ASN A 53 3.12 8.27 -6.63
C ASN A 53 2.65 8.26 -8.10
N ARG A 54 2.60 7.07 -8.72
CA ARG A 54 2.05 6.84 -10.07
C ARG A 54 0.64 6.25 -10.04
N GLY A 55 0.05 6.11 -8.85
CA GLY A 55 -1.29 5.59 -8.65
C GLY A 55 -1.87 6.04 -7.33
N TRP A 56 -3.17 5.81 -7.18
CA TRP A 56 -3.92 6.15 -5.99
C TRP A 56 -4.76 4.96 -5.50
N CYS A 57 -4.65 4.62 -4.23
CA CYS A 57 -5.45 3.58 -3.61
C CYS A 57 -6.92 4.02 -3.52
N ARG A 58 -7.83 3.31 -4.19
CA ARG A 58 -9.28 3.57 -4.17
C ARG A 58 -10.05 2.27 -4.04
N LYS A 59 -11.26 2.33 -3.48
CA LYS A 59 -12.17 1.17 -3.43
C LYS A 59 -12.60 0.70 -4.84
N SER A 60 -12.68 1.62 -5.79
CA SER A 60 -12.92 1.34 -7.21
C SER A 60 -12.13 2.34 -8.05
N CYS A 61 -11.52 1.87 -9.12
CA CYS A 61 -10.81 2.71 -10.08
C CYS A 61 -11.78 3.35 -11.08
N PHE A 62 -11.40 4.49 -11.66
CA PHE A 62 -12.17 5.12 -12.73
C PHE A 62 -11.97 4.38 -14.06
N GLY A 63 -12.87 4.60 -15.04
CA GLY A 63 -12.80 3.92 -16.35
C GLY A 63 -11.54 4.21 -17.18
N HIS A 64 -10.82 5.28 -16.86
CA HIS A 64 -9.53 5.65 -17.48
C HIS A 64 -8.30 5.16 -16.67
N GLU A 65 -8.53 4.46 -15.57
CA GLU A 65 -7.52 3.85 -14.73
C GLU A 65 -7.56 2.32 -14.90
N TYR A 66 -6.49 1.65 -14.51
CA TYR A 66 -6.45 0.19 -14.35
C TYR A 66 -6.08 -0.17 -12.92
N ILE A 67 -6.52 -1.34 -12.48
CA ILE A 67 -6.14 -1.94 -11.20
C ILE A 67 -4.73 -2.51 -11.36
N ASP A 68 -3.77 -1.92 -10.65
CA ASP A 68 -2.43 -2.46 -10.52
C ASP A 68 -2.43 -3.51 -9.39
N TRP A 69 -2.59 -4.77 -9.78
CA TRP A 69 -2.64 -5.90 -8.85
C TRP A 69 -1.35 -6.06 -8.03
N TYR A 70 -0.20 -5.68 -8.57
CA TYR A 70 1.08 -5.78 -7.86
C TYR A 70 1.14 -4.83 -6.66
N TYR A 71 0.62 -3.61 -6.81
CA TYR A 71 0.54 -2.62 -5.73
C TYR A 71 -0.82 -2.62 -5.01
N THR A 72 -1.70 -3.59 -5.26
CA THR A 72 -2.98 -3.67 -4.55
C THR A 72 -2.77 -4.09 -3.10
N ASP A 73 -1.80 -4.97 -2.82
CA ASP A 73 -1.49 -5.39 -1.44
C ASP A 73 -1.10 -4.22 -0.52
N VAL A 74 -0.38 -3.20 -1.04
CA VAL A 74 -0.04 -2.01 -0.23
C VAL A 74 -1.24 -1.15 0.11
N CYS A 75 -2.27 -1.18 -0.73
CA CYS A 75 -3.51 -0.45 -0.55
C CYS A 75 -4.46 -1.10 0.47
N GLY A 76 -4.12 -2.25 1.06
CA GLY A 76 -4.95 -2.91 2.08
C GLY A 76 -6.29 -3.38 1.51
N SER A 77 -7.39 -2.74 1.89
CA SER A 77 -8.74 -3.09 1.38
C SER A 77 -9.07 -2.44 0.04
N PHE A 78 -8.20 -1.57 -0.48
CA PHE A 78 -8.40 -0.81 -1.71
C PHE A 78 -7.51 -1.33 -2.85
N TYR A 79 -7.83 -0.93 -4.07
CA TYR A 79 -7.04 -1.22 -5.26
C TYR A 79 -6.10 -0.06 -5.57
N CYS A 80 -4.87 -0.37 -6.01
CA CYS A 80 -3.99 0.65 -6.55
C CYS A 80 -4.46 1.03 -7.96
N CYS A 81 -5.11 2.18 -8.09
CA CYS A 81 -5.62 2.67 -9.36
C CYS A 81 -4.56 3.52 -10.05
N ARG A 82 -4.09 3.06 -11.21
CA ARG A 82 -3.10 3.76 -12.02
C ARG A 82 -3.74 4.30 -13.29
N PRO A 83 -3.40 5.52 -13.72
CA PRO A 83 -3.87 6.05 -15.00
C PRO A 83 -3.32 5.19 -16.15
N ARG A 84 -4.18 4.87 -17.13
CA ARG A 84 -3.76 4.17 -18.36
C ARG A 84 -2.93 5.05 -19.30
N ASN A 85 -3.09 6.37 -19.19
CA ASN A 85 -2.33 7.33 -19.98
C ASN A 85 -1.01 7.64 -19.27
N LEU A 86 0.07 7.06 -19.78
CA LEU A 86 1.46 7.36 -19.45
C LEU A 86 2.14 7.93 -20.70
#